data_AF-W9RSJ0-F1
#
_entry.id   AF-W9RSJ0-F1
#
_cell.length_a   1.000
_cell.length_b   1.000
_cell.length_c   1.000
_cell.angle_alpha   90.00
_cell.angle_beta   90.00
_cell.angle_gamma   90.00
#
_symmetry.space_group_name_H-M   'P 1'
#
loop_
_entity.id
_entity.type
_entity.pdbx_description
1 polymer ?
#
loop_
_entity_poly.entity_id
_entity_poly.type
_entity_poly.pdbx_seq_one_letter_code
_entity_poly.pdbx_strand_id
1 'polypeptide(L)' 'MRKPERIMDFVRRADEMWFDRKSKMFLPAIRVLSSMSMENWGLKLELFGSLGFSENDILAVFRRAPQVFSVQEQNQGC' A
#
# COMPACT_ATOMS: atom_id res chain seq x y z
N MET A 1 10.40 17.52 0.33
CA MET A 1 10.53 17.07 -1.08
C MET A 1 11.01 15.61 -1.07
N ARG A 2 10.19 14.64 -1.50
CA ARG A 2 10.66 13.24 -1.56
C ARG A 2 11.71 13.12 -2.67
N LYS A 3 12.88 12.54 -2.36
CA LYS A 3 13.97 12.34 -3.33
C LYS A 3 13.47 11.45 -4.50
N PRO A 4 13.85 11.73 -5.76
CA PRO A 4 13.40 10.96 -6.93
C PRO A 4 13.64 9.46 -6.82
N GLU A 5 14.78 9.06 -6.22
CA GLU A 5 15.15 7.67 -5.97
C GLU A 5 14.09 6.92 -5.15
N ARG A 6 13.51 7.55 -4.14
CA ARG A 6 12.44 6.95 -3.32
C ARG A 6 11.15 6.74 -4.09
N ILE A 7 10.88 7.58 -5.09
CA ILE A 7 9.68 7.43 -5.93
C ILE A 7 9.80 6.18 -6.80
N MET A 8 10.99 5.91 -7.34
CA MET A 8 11.24 4.70 -8.13
C MET A 8 11.04 3.43 -7.31
N ASP A 9 11.43 3.43 -6.03
CA ASP A 9 11.18 2.29 -5.13
C ASP A 9 9.68 2.01 -4.97
N PHE A 10 8.85 3.05 -4.80
CA PHE A 10 7.40 2.88 -4.69
C PHE A 10 6.77 2.41 -6.00
N VAL A 11 7.27 2.89 -7.14
CA VAL A 11 6.84 2.41 -8.46
C VAL A 11 7.18 0.93 -8.64
N ARG A 12 8.41 0.52 -8.29
CA ARG A 12 8.84 -0.88 -8.37
C ARG A 12 7.96 -1.78 -7.51
N ARG A 13 7.65 -1.36 -6.28
CA ARG A 13 6.72 -2.10 -5.39
C ARG A 13 5.32 -2.22 -5.97
N ALA A 14 4.80 -1.16 -6.61
CA ALA A 14 3.50 -1.24 -7.27
C ALA A 14 3.53 -2.23 -8.46
N ASP A 15 4.65 -2.32 -9.19
CA ASP A 15 4.80 -3.31 -10.27
C ASP A 15 4.91 -4.74 -9.73
N GLU A 16 5.67 -4.97 -8.64
CA GLU A 16 5.76 -6.26 -7.94
C GLU A 16 4.37 -6.72 -7.46
N MET A 17 3.49 -5.77 -7.15
CA MET A 17 2.08 -6.00 -6.83
C MET A 17 1.16 -6.06 -8.05
N TRP A 18 1.70 -6.20 -9.27
CA TRP A 18 0.96 -6.28 -10.54
C TRP A 18 -0.07 -5.17 -10.72
N PHE A 19 0.26 -3.95 -10.29
CA PHE A 19 -0.63 -2.81 -10.41
C PHE A 19 -0.63 -2.27 -11.83
N ASP A 20 -1.81 -2.09 -12.43
CA ASP A 20 -1.91 -1.47 -13.75
C ASP A 20 -1.56 0.03 -13.67
N ARG A 21 -0.46 0.43 -14.31
CA ARG A 21 -0.01 1.82 -14.36
C ARG A 21 -1.00 2.76 -15.08
N LYS A 22 -1.87 2.23 -15.93
CA LYS A 22 -2.94 3.00 -16.60
C LYS A 22 -4.16 3.21 -15.71
N SER A 23 -4.23 2.49 -14.58
CA SER A 23 -5.31 2.66 -13.61
C SER A 23 -5.27 4.05 -12.97
N LYS A 24 -6.44 4.65 -12.80
CA LYS A 24 -6.62 5.88 -12.01
C LYS A 24 -6.20 5.70 -10.54
N MET A 25 -6.10 4.45 -10.06
CA MET A 25 -5.66 4.13 -8.71
C MET A 25 -4.14 4.03 -8.56
N PHE A 26 -3.37 4.12 -9.65
CA PHE A 26 -1.91 3.99 -9.59
C PHE A 26 -1.27 5.09 -8.73
N LEU A 27 -1.58 6.36 -8.97
CA LEU A 27 -1.04 7.46 -8.17
C LEU A 27 -1.49 7.40 -6.69
N PRO A 28 -2.76 7.13 -6.36
CA PRO A 28 -3.18 6.84 -4.99
C PRO A 28 -2.41 5.70 -4.33
N ALA A 29 -2.14 4.61 -5.05
CA ALA A 29 -1.36 3.49 -4.52
C ALA A 29 0.09 3.88 -4.22
N ILE A 30 0.74 4.62 -5.13
CA ILE A 30 2.08 5.18 -4.88
C ILE A 30 2.07 6.10 -3.65
N ARG A 31 1.02 6.92 -3.48
CA ARG A 31 0.88 7.77 -2.29
C ARG A 31 0.82 6.92 -1.02
N VAL A 32 0.02 5.86 -0.99
CA VAL A 32 -0.11 4.97 0.17
C VAL A 32 1.22 4.26 0.48
N LEU A 33 1.85 3.65 -0.52
CA LEU A 33 3.15 3.00 -0.37
C LEU A 33 4.22 3.97 0.12
N SER A 34 4.15 5.23 -0.31
CA SER A 34 5.11 6.25 0.09
C SER A 34 4.94 6.73 1.54
N SER A 35 3.73 6.63 2.09
CA SER A 35 3.42 6.99 3.48
C SER A 35 3.65 5.86 4.48
N MET A 36 4.03 4.67 4.01
CA MET A 36 4.16 3.47 4.83
C MET A 36 5.60 2.97 4.86
N SER A 37 6.02 2.47 6.03
CA SER A 37 7.20 1.61 6.14
C SER A 37 6.88 0.21 5.60
N MET A 38 7.93 -0.56 5.27
CA MET A 38 7.77 -1.97 4.91
C MET A 38 7.20 -2.81 6.05
N GLU A 39 7.52 -2.45 7.29
CA GLU A 39 6.97 -3.06 8.50
C GLU A 39 5.45 -2.86 8.59
N ASN A 40 4.96 -1.63 8.41
CA ASN A 40 3.53 -1.34 8.41
C ASN A 40 2.79 -2.09 7.28
N TRP A 41 3.45 -2.28 6.13
CA TRP A 41 2.89 -3.10 5.06
C TRP A 41 2.74 -4.57 5.49
N GLY A 42 3.78 -5.16 6.08
CA GLY A 42 3.74 -6.53 6.61
C GLY A 42 2.61 -6.73 7.62
N LEU A 43 2.47 -5.81 8.59
CA LEU A 43 1.38 -5.85 9.57
C LEU A 43 -0.01 -5.78 8.93
N LYS A 44 -0.18 -5.03 7.84
CA LYS A 44 -1.44 -5.01 7.10
C LYS A 44 -1.71 -6.35 6.42
N LEU A 45 -0.71 -6.96 5.78
CA LEU A 45 -0.85 -8.28 5.16
C LEU A 45 -1.25 -9.33 6.19
N GLU A 46 -0.59 -9.35 7.35
CA GLU A 46 -0.92 -10.26 8.46
C GLU A 46 -2.33 -10.03 9.00
N LEU A 47 -2.73 -8.76 9.19
CA LEU A 47 -4.09 -8.42 9.64
C LEU A 47 -5.14 -8.95 8.66
N PHE A 48 -5.00 -8.69 7.36
CA PHE A 48 -5.96 -9.20 6.38
C PHE A 48 -5.93 -10.74 6.29
N GLY A 49 -4.75 -11.35 6.41
CA GLY A 49 -4.61 -12.80 6.50
C GLY A 49 -5.38 -13.39 7.69
N SER A 50 -5.30 -12.74 8.86
CA SER A 50 -6.06 -13.14 10.05
C SER A 50 -7.58 -13.01 9.90
N LEU A 51 -8.03 -12.13 8.98
CA LEU A 51 -9.42 -11.95 8.60
C LEU A 51 -9.89 -12.93 7.50
N GLY A 52 -9.03 -13.87 7.09
CA GLY A 52 -9.36 -14.91 6.10
C GLY A 52 -9.13 -14.51 4.65
N PHE A 53 -8.48 -13.37 4.38
CA PHE A 53 -8.11 -12.99 3.02
C PHE A 53 -6.85 -13.72 2.55
N SER A 54 -6.86 -14.21 1.31
CA SER A 54 -5.63 -14.68 0.66
C SER A 54 -4.77 -13.49 0.23
N GLU A 55 -3.47 -13.70 0.01
CA GLU A 55 -2.57 -12.66 -0.51
C GLU A 55 -3.10 -12.04 -1.81
N ASN A 56 -3.68 -12.86 -2.69
CA ASN A 56 -4.31 -12.38 -3.93
C ASN A 56 -5.51 -11.46 -3.67
N ASP A 57 -6.34 -11.79 -2.67
CA ASP A 57 -7.48 -10.94 -2.31
C ASP A 57 -7.00 -9.60 -1.75
N ILE A 58 -5.95 -9.62 -0.92
CA ILE A 58 -5.34 -8.42 -0.34
C ILE A 58 -4.81 -7.50 -1.45
N LEU A 59 -4.07 -8.06 -2.41
CA LEU A 59 -3.56 -7.31 -3.56
C LEU A 59 -4.70 -6.80 -4.45
N ALA A 60 -5.78 -7.56 -4.61
CA ALA A 60 -6.97 -7.12 -5.36
C ALA A 60 -7.66 -5.92 -4.65
N VAL A 61 -7.81 -5.97 -3.33
CA VAL A 61 -8.33 -4.85 -2.53
C VAL A 61 -7.41 -3.64 -2.64
N PHE A 62 -6.09 -3.84 -2.53
CA PHE A 62 -5.12 -2.76 -2.68
C PHE A 62 -5.21 -2.09 -4.06
N ARG A 63 -5.34 -2.86 -5.15
CA ARG A 63 -5.50 -2.32 -6.51
C ARG A 63 -6.80 -1.54 -6.70
N ARG A 64 -7.87 -1.99 -6.04
CA ARG A 64 -9.21 -1.38 -6.15
C ARG A 64 -9.39 -0.17 -5.24
N ALA A 65 -8.83 -0.20 -4.04
CA ALA A 65 -9.02 0.78 -2.99
C ALA A 65 -7.75 0.94 -2.12
N PRO A 66 -6.66 1.53 -2.66
CA PRO A 66 -5.39 1.65 -1.95
C PRO A 66 -5.52 2.36 -0.60
N GLN A 67 -6.47 3.29 -0.47
CA GLN A 67 -6.71 4.07 0.75
C GLN A 67 -7.08 3.21 1.96
N VAL A 68 -7.61 2.00 1.77
CA VAL A 68 -7.88 1.05 2.87
C VAL A 68 -6.60 0.68 3.63
N PHE A 69 -5.46 0.74 2.95
CA PHE A 69 -4.14 0.44 3.52
C PHE A 69 -3.47 1.69 4.09
N SER A 70 -4.01 2.89 3.84
CA SER A 70 -3.46 4.10 4.44
C SER A 70 -3.48 4.01 5.96
N VAL A 71 -2.41 4.50 6.58
CA VAL A 71 -2.27 4.53 8.04
C VAL A 71 -3.34 5.49 8.57
N GLN A 72 -4.25 5.00 9.42
CA GLN A 72 -4.85 5.88 10.42
C GLN A 72 -3.70 6.21 11.37
N GLU A 73 -3.19 7.44 11.35
CA GLU A 73 -2.60 7.97 12.56
C GLU A 73 -3.74 8.07 13.57
N GLN A 74 -4.01 6.98 14.27
CA GLN A 74 -4.60 7.09 15.60
C GLN A 74 -3.54 7.84 16.39
N ASN A 75 -3.70 9.15 16.42
CA ASN A 75 -3.09 10.01 17.41
C ASN A 75 -3.69 9.58 18.75
N GLN A 76 -3.24 8.44 19.29
CA GLN A 76 -3.37 8.12 20.71
C GLN A 76 -2.28 8.93 21.42
N GLY A 77 -2.45 10.25 21.38
CA GLY A 77 -1.91 11.10 22.42
C GLY A 77 -2.80 10.89 23.65
N CYS A 78 -2.22 10.30 24.68
CA CYS A 78 -2.59 10.67 26.04
C CYS A 78 -2.22 12.14 26.24
#